data_AF-A0A6M1TR42-F1
#
_entry.id   AF-A0A6M1TR42-F1
#
_cell.length_a   1.000
_cell.length_b   1.000
_cell.length_c   1.000
_cell.angle_alpha   90.00
_cell.angle_beta   90.00
_cell.angle_gamma   90.00
#
_symmetry.space_group_name_H-M   'P 1'
#
loop_
_entity.id
_entity.type
_entity.pdbx_description
1 polymer ?
#
loop_
_entity_poly.entity_id
_entity_poly.type
_entity_poly.pdbx_seq_one_letter_code
_entity_poly.pdbx_strand_id
1 'polypeptide(L)'
;MCFAPRPDDDCAYSNPTVTVSATILESGDATSSFSDPSIVTIAVGDEFLGSITGGDRDLVAVTLVAGQTYEITLAGTGSTPELDTYLRVLDSSGNVIAENDDYSSALSSRISFTPSSGGTFYLSAGGYGDSQAGSYRLAIAEVAPPAPPAVGTLNELADYLTDGYWESVGSLRHSFDVQTDNIITYNITALTAAGQQLALWAMDIWEMVANIDFQASAEYNADIMFDDAADGAYANSLTTWMFIDRSTVNVGENWLNSYGTGYGSYSFQTYVHEIGHALGLGHQGGYNGAASYGQDEDFLNDSWSMSVMSYFHQDENTTDPGSFAYILSAMPADIVAIQNLYGAASGGATAGNTVWGEGNTLGNALGTFLSDIFEGGAGMTTRSFTVYDEGGIDTIRMTQDVTNQNVSLASLGRSDVMGGLGNMTIARGTVIENFEAGSGNDTVVGNNAVNQLTGNAGHDRLSGLGGNDLLDGGAGFDTLRGGNGDDRLVGRDGSDTLFGEAGNDQLFGGNGADRLDGGAGNDQMTGGLGADVFVYALGSDTIFGFQNDVDTLRVEADLLGAGASWETFSALADERADSIVFNFGSGNRLVVMGVTDVAVLENDLVLF
;
A
#
# COMPACT_ATOMS: atom_id res chain seq x y z
N MET A 1 35.78 20.93 12.76
CA MET A 1 36.76 20.37 13.71
C MET A 1 36.12 19.17 14.40
N CYS A 2 36.55 17.95 14.09
CA CYS A 2 36.37 16.78 14.93
C CYS A 2 37.76 16.16 15.12
N PHE A 3 38.12 15.87 16.37
CA PHE A 3 39.43 15.33 16.79
C PHE A 3 39.25 13.87 17.24
N ALA A 4 39.87 12.95 16.48
CA ALA A 4 40.57 11.71 16.91
C ALA A 4 39.76 10.44 17.40
N PRO A 5 40.36 9.21 17.49
CA PRO A 5 40.59 8.29 16.36
C PRO A 5 40.41 6.73 16.60
N ARG A 6 40.24 5.98 15.49
CA ARG A 6 40.51 4.52 15.21
C ARG A 6 39.45 3.44 15.57
N PRO A 7 39.52 2.23 14.94
CA PRO A 7 39.60 1.91 13.50
C PRO A 7 38.62 0.76 13.11
N ASP A 8 38.50 0.49 11.82
CA ASP A 8 37.74 -0.60 11.17
C ASP A 8 36.24 -0.33 10.96
N ASP A 9 35.96 0.34 9.85
CA ASP A 9 35.02 -0.18 8.84
C ASP A 9 35.27 0.53 7.50
N ASP A 10 35.12 -0.22 6.41
CA ASP A 10 35.19 0.23 5.01
C ASP A 10 34.13 1.31 4.74
N CYS A 11 34.41 2.55 5.12
CA CYS A 11 33.76 3.71 4.52
C CYS A 11 34.39 3.94 3.15
N ALA A 12 33.84 3.30 2.12
CA ALA A 12 33.96 3.81 0.77
C ALA A 12 33.34 5.22 0.76
N TYR A 13 34.17 6.24 0.96
CA TYR A 13 33.83 7.61 0.60
C TYR A 13 33.60 7.61 -0.92
N SER A 14 32.35 7.48 -1.35
CA SER A 14 31.91 8.09 -2.59
C SER A 14 32.10 9.58 -2.39
N ASN A 15 33.28 10.06 -2.78
CA ASN A 15 33.54 11.48 -2.85
C ASN A 15 32.47 12.03 -3.82
N PRO A 16 31.48 12.81 -3.36
CA PRO A 16 30.63 13.51 -4.31
C PRO A 16 31.60 14.31 -5.15
N THR A 17 31.52 14.16 -6.46
CA THR A 17 32.34 14.93 -7.40
C THR A 17 32.10 16.39 -7.05
N VAL A 18 33.02 17.00 -6.30
CA VAL A 18 32.99 18.43 -6.03
C VAL A 18 33.28 19.04 -7.39
N THR A 19 32.23 19.44 -8.10
CA THR A 19 32.37 20.24 -9.31
C THR A 19 33.02 21.53 -8.85
N VAL A 20 34.32 21.67 -9.12
CA VAL A 20 35.06 22.88 -8.79
C VAL A 20 34.55 23.95 -9.74
N SER A 21 33.58 24.76 -9.28
CA SER A 21 33.10 25.93 -9.99
C SER A 21 34.23 26.95 -10.09
N ALA A 22 34.57 27.35 -11.31
CA ALA A 22 35.51 28.42 -11.59
C ALA A 22 34.77 29.68 -12.02
N THR A 23 35.22 30.84 -11.52
CA THR A 23 34.86 32.13 -12.12
C THR A 23 35.91 32.48 -13.17
N ILE A 24 35.50 32.46 -14.44
CA ILE A 24 36.32 32.78 -15.59
C ILE A 24 36.09 34.25 -15.94
N LEU A 25 37.16 35.04 -15.91
CA LEU A 25 37.11 36.45 -16.28
C LEU A 25 37.55 36.61 -17.73
N GLU A 26 36.79 37.39 -18.49
CA GLU A 26 37.17 37.85 -19.80
C GLU A 26 38.52 38.58 -19.76
N SER A 27 39.50 38.11 -20.54
CA SER A 27 40.85 38.69 -20.61
C SER A 27 41.07 39.61 -21.83
N GLY A 28 40.04 39.69 -22.68
CA GLY A 28 39.87 40.50 -23.89
C GLY A 28 38.52 40.15 -24.52
N ASP A 29 37.98 41.05 -25.36
CA ASP A 29 36.65 40.96 -25.99
C ASP A 29 36.34 39.55 -26.53
N ALA A 30 35.33 38.90 -25.97
CA ALA A 30 34.92 37.58 -26.37
C ALA A 30 34.28 37.63 -27.76
N THR A 31 34.58 36.64 -28.58
CA THR A 31 34.20 36.66 -29.99
C THR A 31 32.71 36.37 -30.19
N SER A 32 32.09 37.04 -31.16
CA SER A 32 30.75 36.71 -31.67
C SER A 32 30.78 35.67 -32.81
N SER A 33 31.97 35.22 -33.24
CA SER A 33 32.14 34.37 -34.43
C SER A 33 32.36 32.90 -34.08
N PHE A 34 31.50 32.03 -34.62
CA PHE A 34 31.63 30.57 -34.54
C PHE A 34 32.92 30.00 -35.17
N SER A 35 33.59 30.76 -36.02
CA SER A 35 34.84 30.33 -36.66
C SER A 35 36.10 30.74 -35.90
N ASP A 36 35.95 31.48 -34.80
CA ASP A 36 37.05 32.03 -34.04
C ASP A 36 37.59 30.99 -33.04
N PRO A 37 38.88 30.62 -33.12
CA PRO A 37 39.47 29.64 -32.20
C PRO A 37 39.62 30.16 -30.76
N SER A 38 39.32 31.44 -30.49
CA SER A 38 39.40 32.05 -29.16
C SER A 38 38.13 31.93 -28.32
N ILE A 39 37.06 31.26 -28.81
CA ILE A 39 35.83 31.03 -28.04
C ILE A 39 36.18 30.39 -26.69
N VAL A 40 35.78 31.07 -25.62
CA VAL A 40 35.99 30.57 -24.26
C VAL A 40 35.07 29.37 -24.03
N THR A 41 35.63 28.30 -23.50
CA THR A 41 34.85 27.12 -23.08
C THR A 41 34.72 27.12 -21.56
N ILE A 42 33.50 27.00 -21.06
CA ILE A 42 33.20 26.85 -19.63
C ILE A 42 32.68 25.44 -19.35
N ALA A 43 32.89 24.95 -18.12
CA ALA A 43 32.23 23.75 -17.63
C ALA A 43 30.86 24.09 -17.03
N VAL A 44 30.00 23.08 -16.91
CA VAL A 44 28.76 23.25 -16.15
C VAL A 44 29.09 23.45 -14.67
N GLY A 45 28.52 24.50 -14.07
CA GLY A 45 28.84 24.99 -12.73
C GLY A 45 29.82 26.17 -12.72
N ASP A 46 30.46 26.52 -13.84
CA ASP A 46 31.32 27.70 -13.93
C ASP A 46 30.50 28.99 -14.13
N GLU A 47 31.15 30.13 -13.83
CA GLU A 47 30.66 31.46 -14.17
C GLU A 47 31.61 32.13 -15.17
N PHE A 48 31.06 32.83 -16.15
CA PHE A 48 31.81 33.71 -17.04
C PHE A 48 31.44 35.16 -16.77
N LEU A 49 32.45 35.98 -16.47
CA LEU A 49 32.31 37.42 -16.27
C LEU A 49 32.89 38.15 -17.48
N GLY A 50 32.04 38.89 -18.19
CA GLY A 50 32.41 39.63 -19.39
C GLY A 50 31.83 41.03 -19.46
N SER A 51 32.12 41.73 -20.53
CA SER A 51 31.55 43.04 -20.85
C SER A 51 31.32 43.20 -22.33
N ILE A 52 30.10 43.61 -22.70
CA ILE A 52 29.72 43.85 -24.10
C ILE A 52 29.65 45.34 -24.42
N THR A 53 29.88 45.67 -25.68
CA THR A 53 29.60 47.00 -26.25
C THR A 53 28.33 47.00 -27.12
N GLY A 54 27.86 48.18 -27.55
CA GLY A 54 26.67 48.24 -28.42
C GLY A 54 26.95 47.64 -29.79
N GLY A 55 26.18 46.63 -30.20
CA GLY A 55 26.35 45.87 -31.45
C GLY A 55 27.19 44.60 -31.29
N ASP A 56 27.64 44.32 -30.08
CA ASP A 56 28.55 43.24 -29.75
C ASP A 56 27.83 42.08 -29.02
N ARG A 57 28.39 40.88 -29.14
CA ARG A 57 27.89 39.66 -28.52
C ARG A 57 29.05 38.75 -28.16
N ASP A 58 29.02 38.25 -26.95
CA ASP A 58 30.03 37.30 -26.50
C ASP A 58 29.50 35.88 -26.68
N LEU A 59 30.32 35.01 -27.26
CA LEU A 59 30.00 33.60 -27.42
C LEU A 59 30.85 32.75 -26.47
N VAL A 60 30.19 31.93 -25.67
CA VAL A 60 30.81 31.03 -24.70
C VAL A 60 30.38 29.60 -25.00
N ALA A 61 31.34 28.70 -25.22
CA ALA A 61 31.08 27.28 -25.47
C ALA A 61 30.87 26.50 -24.18
N VAL A 62 29.96 25.53 -24.20
CA VAL A 62 29.73 24.58 -23.10
C VAL A 62 29.38 23.21 -23.67
N THR A 63 29.85 22.13 -23.04
CA THR A 63 29.46 20.76 -23.42
C THR A 63 28.33 20.27 -22.54
N LEU A 64 27.21 19.88 -23.17
CA LEU A 64 26.00 19.42 -22.48
C LEU A 64 25.69 17.96 -22.81
N VAL A 65 25.10 17.26 -21.85
CA VAL A 65 24.64 15.87 -21.96
C VAL A 65 23.18 15.81 -22.39
N ALA A 66 22.84 14.92 -23.33
CA ALA A 66 21.47 14.70 -23.78
C ALA A 66 20.53 14.35 -22.61
N GLY A 67 19.33 14.95 -22.57
CA GLY A 67 18.30 14.65 -21.58
C GLY A 67 18.50 15.27 -20.19
N GLN A 68 19.68 15.81 -19.88
CA GLN A 68 19.92 16.56 -18.64
C GLN A 68 19.40 18.00 -18.79
N THR A 69 18.63 18.49 -17.83
CA THR A 69 18.15 19.89 -17.82
C THR A 69 19.20 20.80 -17.19
N TYR A 70 19.43 21.96 -17.80
CA TYR A 70 20.34 22.98 -17.32
C TYR A 70 19.60 24.30 -17.16
N GLU A 71 19.97 25.05 -16.13
CA GLU A 71 19.58 26.44 -15.99
C GLU A 71 20.73 27.33 -16.41
N ILE A 72 20.46 28.26 -17.33
CA ILE A 72 21.43 29.23 -17.83
C ILE A 72 20.92 30.62 -17.47
N THR A 73 21.76 31.40 -16.80
CA THR A 73 21.44 32.76 -16.36
C THR A 73 22.42 33.76 -16.94
N LEU A 74 21.90 34.93 -17.32
CA LEU A 74 22.67 36.06 -17.74
C LEU A 74 22.19 37.28 -16.95
N ALA A 75 23.07 37.87 -16.17
CA ALA A 75 22.74 39.02 -15.33
C ALA A 75 23.72 40.16 -15.57
N GLY A 76 23.21 41.39 -15.73
CA GLY A 76 24.05 42.59 -15.74
C GLY A 76 24.82 42.73 -14.42
N THR A 77 26.10 43.07 -14.49
CA THR A 77 26.94 43.34 -13.31
C THR A 77 27.57 44.72 -13.43
N GLY A 78 27.52 45.53 -12.36
CA GLY A 78 28.28 46.79 -12.30
C GLY A 78 27.67 48.00 -13.00
N SER A 79 27.26 48.97 -12.16
CA SER A 79 26.80 50.35 -12.43
C SER A 79 25.50 50.55 -13.23
N THR A 80 24.83 51.65 -12.89
CA THR A 80 23.48 52.03 -13.31
C THR A 80 23.47 52.84 -14.62
N PRO A 81 22.54 52.56 -15.56
CA PRO A 81 21.55 51.48 -15.50
C PRO A 81 22.21 50.11 -15.69
N GLU A 82 21.71 49.10 -14.98
CA GLU A 82 22.13 47.71 -15.17
C GLU A 82 21.84 47.27 -16.61
N LEU A 83 22.72 46.44 -17.18
CA LEU A 83 22.54 45.89 -18.51
C LEU A 83 21.22 45.10 -18.57
N ASP A 84 20.36 45.46 -19.52
CA ASP A 84 19.21 44.65 -19.92
C ASP A 84 19.74 43.52 -20.80
N THR A 85 19.83 42.32 -20.24
CA THR A 85 20.54 41.21 -20.88
C THR A 85 19.69 40.54 -21.95
N TYR A 86 20.34 39.83 -22.86
CA TYR A 86 19.66 38.98 -23.83
C TYR A 86 20.48 37.71 -24.02
N LEU A 87 19.94 36.60 -23.53
CA LEU A 87 20.59 35.30 -23.54
C LEU A 87 20.06 34.47 -24.71
N ARG A 88 20.98 33.80 -25.42
CA ARG A 88 20.64 32.82 -26.46
C ARG A 88 21.45 31.55 -26.29
N VAL A 89 20.83 30.41 -26.57
CA VAL A 89 21.47 29.10 -26.72
C VAL A 89 21.51 28.75 -28.20
N LEU A 90 22.69 28.38 -28.69
CA LEU A 90 22.95 28.05 -30.08
C LEU A 90 23.45 26.61 -30.19
N ASP A 91 23.04 25.93 -31.26
CA ASP A 91 23.53 24.60 -31.61
C ASP A 91 24.97 24.65 -32.16
N SER A 92 25.54 23.47 -32.44
CA SER A 92 26.91 23.34 -32.98
C SER A 92 27.12 23.98 -34.36
N SER A 93 26.04 24.32 -35.08
CA SER A 93 26.05 24.98 -36.39
C SER A 93 25.79 26.49 -36.29
N GLY A 94 25.56 27.01 -35.07
CA GLY A 94 25.28 28.41 -34.80
C GLY A 94 23.84 28.84 -35.04
N ASN A 95 22.90 27.90 -35.11
CA ASN A 95 21.48 28.24 -35.12
C ASN A 95 21.02 28.52 -33.69
N VAL A 96 20.25 29.60 -33.49
CA VAL A 96 19.59 29.88 -32.21
C VAL A 96 18.48 28.84 -32.00
N ILE A 97 18.55 28.13 -30.88
CA ILE A 97 17.60 27.07 -30.51
C ILE A 97 16.80 27.38 -29.24
N ALA A 98 17.28 28.34 -28.44
CA ALA A 98 16.52 28.94 -27.35
C ALA A 98 17.00 30.37 -27.14
N GLU A 99 16.12 31.26 -26.73
CA GLU A 99 16.47 32.65 -26.43
C GLU A 99 15.53 33.23 -25.38
N ASN A 100 16.04 34.17 -24.58
CA ASN A 100 15.24 34.91 -23.62
C ASN A 100 15.90 36.28 -23.36
N ASP A 101 15.14 37.36 -23.47
CA ASP A 101 15.56 38.72 -23.16
C ASP A 101 15.20 39.14 -21.73
N ASP A 102 14.14 38.63 -21.10
CA ASP A 102 13.81 38.97 -19.71
C ASP A 102 13.36 37.77 -18.85
N TYR A 103 13.72 37.77 -17.57
CA TYR A 103 13.16 36.87 -16.58
C TYR A 103 12.24 37.66 -15.67
N SER A 104 10.93 37.55 -15.92
CA SER A 104 9.93 38.42 -15.30
C SER A 104 10.19 39.89 -15.65
N SER A 105 9.70 40.84 -14.85
CA SER A 105 9.94 42.28 -15.02
C SER A 105 11.38 42.75 -14.71
N ALA A 106 12.37 41.84 -14.69
CA ALA A 106 13.76 42.13 -14.36
C ALA A 106 14.67 42.14 -15.61
N LEU A 107 15.75 42.90 -15.55
CA LEU A 107 16.73 43.10 -16.63
C LEU A 107 17.70 41.92 -16.85
N SER A 108 17.42 40.76 -16.23
CA SER A 108 18.26 39.55 -16.30
C SER A 108 17.53 38.48 -17.09
N SER A 109 18.26 37.71 -17.89
CA SER A 109 17.70 36.65 -18.74
C SER A 109 17.97 35.27 -18.16
N ARG A 110 17.01 34.35 -18.33
CA ARG A 110 17.10 32.97 -17.84
C ARG A 110 16.55 31.99 -18.85
N ILE A 111 17.27 30.90 -19.13
CA ILE A 111 16.79 29.81 -19.99
C ILE A 111 16.91 28.49 -19.23
N SER A 112 15.82 27.73 -19.17
CA SER A 112 15.83 26.31 -18.83
C SER A 112 15.96 25.50 -20.12
N PHE A 113 16.99 24.67 -20.26
CA PHE A 113 17.31 23.99 -21.50
C PHE A 113 17.65 22.51 -21.29
N THR A 114 17.00 21.64 -22.06
CA THR A 114 17.24 20.19 -22.09
C THR A 114 17.63 19.78 -23.52
N PRO A 115 18.91 19.49 -23.81
CA PRO A 115 19.34 19.14 -25.16
C PRO A 115 18.86 17.74 -25.53
N SER A 116 18.35 17.58 -26.75
CA SER A 116 17.95 16.28 -27.30
C SER A 116 19.13 15.40 -27.76
N SER A 117 20.32 15.97 -27.86
CA SER A 117 21.58 15.27 -28.17
C SER A 117 22.75 15.89 -27.42
N GLY A 118 23.72 15.07 -27.01
CA GLY A 118 24.88 15.54 -26.27
C GLY A 118 25.92 16.15 -27.21
N GLY A 119 26.63 17.17 -26.75
CA GLY A 119 27.64 17.86 -27.56
C GLY A 119 27.94 19.28 -27.10
N THR A 120 28.68 20.02 -27.91
CA THR A 120 29.02 21.42 -27.65
C THR A 120 27.88 22.34 -28.12
N PHE A 121 27.41 23.17 -27.19
CA PHE A 121 26.48 24.26 -27.41
C PHE A 121 27.17 25.59 -27.14
N TYR A 122 26.58 26.67 -27.62
CA TYR A 122 27.14 28.00 -27.43
C TYR A 122 26.12 28.92 -26.79
N LEU A 123 26.55 29.64 -25.75
CA LEU A 123 25.77 30.61 -25.01
C LEU A 123 26.18 31.99 -25.51
N SER A 124 25.24 32.72 -26.10
CA SER A 124 25.48 34.09 -26.53
C SER A 124 24.94 35.06 -25.50
N ALA A 125 25.85 35.88 -24.95
CA ALA A 125 25.51 37.00 -24.10
C ALA A 125 25.41 38.28 -24.94
N GLY A 126 24.27 38.94 -24.88
CA GLY A 126 24.03 40.23 -25.53
C GLY A 126 23.26 41.18 -24.62
N GLY A 127 23.10 42.42 -25.10
CA GLY A 127 22.23 43.42 -24.49
C GLY A 127 20.92 43.54 -25.26
N TYR A 128 19.89 44.12 -24.65
CA TYR A 128 18.60 44.34 -25.30
C TYR A 128 18.74 45.10 -26.62
N GLY A 129 18.07 44.58 -27.65
CA GLY A 129 18.17 45.09 -29.02
C GLY A 129 19.58 45.06 -29.62
N ASP A 130 20.49 44.26 -29.04
CA ASP A 130 21.93 44.20 -29.34
C ASP A 130 22.60 45.60 -29.37
N SER A 131 22.11 46.53 -28.56
CA SER A 131 22.53 47.94 -28.61
C SER A 131 23.05 48.48 -27.27
N GLN A 132 22.76 47.76 -26.20
CA GLN A 132 23.20 48.11 -24.85
C GLN A 132 24.61 47.60 -24.58
N ALA A 133 25.33 48.34 -23.73
CA ALA A 133 26.67 48.02 -23.29
C ALA A 133 26.69 47.88 -21.76
N GLY A 134 27.50 46.97 -21.25
CA GLY A 134 27.61 46.74 -19.82
C GLY A 134 28.36 45.45 -19.50
N SER A 135 28.78 45.31 -18.25
CA SER A 135 29.34 44.06 -17.76
C SER A 135 28.22 43.09 -17.39
N TYR A 136 28.51 41.79 -17.43
CA TYR A 136 27.55 40.74 -17.14
C TYR A 136 28.20 39.53 -16.48
N ARG A 137 27.35 38.67 -15.94
CA ARG A 137 27.66 37.35 -15.40
C ARG A 137 26.79 36.34 -16.12
N LEU A 138 27.44 35.43 -16.84
CA LEU A 138 26.82 34.24 -17.41
C LEU A 138 27.13 33.06 -16.50
N ALA A 139 26.11 32.32 -16.09
CA ALA A 139 26.29 31.09 -15.32
C ALA A 139 25.42 29.98 -15.87
N ILE A 140 25.89 28.74 -15.73
CA ILE A 140 25.13 27.55 -16.10
C ILE A 140 25.24 26.51 -14.97
N ALA A 141 24.11 25.93 -14.59
CA ALA A 141 24.04 24.90 -13.56
C ALA A 141 23.20 23.71 -14.03
N GLU A 142 23.58 22.50 -13.59
CA GLU A 142 22.69 21.33 -13.71
C GLU A 142 21.47 21.56 -12.83
N VAL A 143 20.29 21.38 -13.39
CA VAL A 143 19.07 21.21 -12.60
C VAL A 143 19.05 19.74 -12.19
N ALA A 144 19.23 19.47 -10.89
CA ALA A 144 19.07 18.11 -10.39
C ALA A 144 17.72 17.56 -10.89
N PRO A 145 17.66 16.32 -11.40
CA PRO A 145 16.38 15.71 -11.69
C PRO A 145 15.52 15.78 -10.43
N PRO A 146 14.19 15.99 -10.55
CA PRO A 146 13.31 15.93 -9.40
C PRO A 146 13.60 14.63 -8.64
N ALA A 147 13.61 14.71 -7.31
CA ALA A 147 13.72 13.51 -6.51
C ALA A 147 12.62 12.53 -6.97
N PRO A 148 12.92 11.23 -7.09
CA PRO A 148 11.88 10.26 -7.40
C PRO A 148 10.76 10.41 -6.37
N PRO A 149 9.50 10.16 -6.78
CA PRO A 149 8.38 10.19 -5.86
C PRO A 149 8.66 9.28 -4.66
N ALA A 150 8.09 9.63 -3.50
CA ALA A 150 8.18 8.80 -2.31
C ALA A 150 6.97 7.85 -2.23
N VAL A 151 7.04 6.83 -1.38
CA VAL A 151 5.84 6.07 -0.98
C VAL A 151 4.96 7.00 -0.15
N GLY A 152 3.75 7.27 -0.61
CA GLY A 152 2.77 8.06 0.12
C GLY A 152 2.16 7.27 1.27
N THR A 153 2.01 7.91 2.43
CA THR A 153 1.15 7.38 3.48
C THR A 153 -0.30 7.38 3.02
N LEU A 154 -1.13 6.52 3.62
CA LEU A 154 -2.55 6.45 3.26
C LEU A 154 -3.28 7.81 3.40
N ASN A 155 -2.87 8.67 4.34
CA ASN A 155 -3.45 10.01 4.47
C ASN A 155 -2.98 10.94 3.36
N GLU A 156 -1.69 10.91 2.99
CA GLU A 156 -1.18 11.73 1.89
C GLU A 156 -1.84 11.37 0.55
N LEU A 157 -2.05 10.07 0.30
CA LEU A 157 -2.78 9.60 -0.87
C LEU A 157 -4.23 10.12 -0.88
N ALA A 158 -4.93 9.97 0.25
CA ALA A 158 -6.31 10.40 0.38
C ALA A 158 -6.49 11.93 0.29
N ASP A 159 -5.59 12.69 0.93
CA ASP A 159 -5.57 14.16 0.86
C ASP A 159 -5.24 14.63 -0.56
N TYR A 160 -4.41 13.89 -1.31
CA TYR A 160 -4.17 14.20 -2.71
C TYR A 160 -5.42 14.01 -3.57
N LEU A 161 -6.21 12.95 -3.32
CA LEU A 161 -7.47 12.74 -4.03
C LEU A 161 -8.49 13.87 -3.77
N THR A 162 -8.56 14.44 -2.56
CA THR A 162 -9.56 15.48 -2.24
C THR A 162 -9.08 16.91 -2.43
N ASP A 163 -7.77 17.16 -2.37
CA ASP A 163 -7.19 18.50 -2.38
C ASP A 163 -6.06 18.59 -3.41
N GLY A 164 -5.05 17.72 -3.34
CA GLY A 164 -3.83 17.82 -4.15
C GLY A 164 -4.05 17.81 -5.67
N TYR A 165 -4.85 16.87 -6.19
CA TYR A 165 -5.20 16.82 -7.60
C TYR A 165 -5.92 18.11 -8.05
N TRP A 166 -6.90 18.56 -7.27
CA TRP A 166 -7.68 19.75 -7.62
C TRP A 166 -6.81 21.01 -7.62
N GLU A 167 -5.92 21.16 -6.66
CA GLU A 167 -4.93 22.24 -6.63
C GLU A 167 -4.02 22.19 -7.87
N SER A 168 -3.60 21.00 -8.31
CA SER A 168 -2.74 20.81 -9.49
C SER A 168 -3.40 21.29 -10.79
N VAL A 169 -4.74 21.20 -10.88
CA VAL A 169 -5.53 21.68 -12.03
C VAL A 169 -6.13 23.06 -11.82
N GLY A 170 -5.74 23.77 -10.75
CA GLY A 170 -6.17 25.14 -10.46
C GLY A 170 -7.61 25.25 -9.94
N SER A 171 -8.14 24.16 -9.38
CA SER A 171 -9.44 24.09 -8.70
C SER A 171 -9.25 24.02 -7.17
N LEU A 172 -10.33 24.17 -6.43
CA LEU A 172 -10.37 23.91 -4.99
C LEU A 172 -11.02 22.55 -4.74
N ARG A 173 -10.75 21.96 -3.56
CA ARG A 173 -11.56 20.88 -3.02
C ARG A 173 -13.05 21.22 -3.08
N HIS A 174 -13.87 20.26 -3.51
CA HIS A 174 -15.32 20.42 -3.60
C HIS A 174 -16.07 19.12 -3.34
N SER A 175 -17.29 19.23 -2.81
CA SER A 175 -18.19 18.10 -2.52
C SER A 175 -19.65 18.55 -2.60
N PHE A 176 -20.60 17.60 -2.67
CA PHE A 176 -22.01 17.95 -2.47
C PHE A 176 -22.28 18.42 -1.03
N ASP A 177 -23.25 19.32 -0.85
CA ASP A 177 -23.72 19.71 0.47
C ASP A 177 -24.78 18.73 0.95
N VAL A 178 -24.35 17.73 1.73
CA VAL A 178 -25.20 16.66 2.23
C VAL A 178 -25.44 16.75 3.75
N GLN A 179 -25.12 17.89 4.37
CA GLN A 179 -25.11 18.03 5.83
C GLN A 179 -26.48 17.85 6.49
N THR A 180 -27.57 18.07 5.75
CA THR A 180 -28.92 18.04 6.29
C THR A 180 -29.62 16.71 6.19
N ASP A 181 -29.35 15.94 5.14
CA ASP A 181 -30.15 14.77 4.80
C ASP A 181 -29.35 13.60 4.23
N ASN A 182 -28.02 13.71 4.04
CA ASN A 182 -27.14 12.74 3.39
C ASN A 182 -27.50 12.35 1.93
N ILE A 183 -28.44 13.04 1.28
CA ILE A 183 -28.98 12.62 -0.02
C ILE A 183 -28.19 13.22 -1.19
N ILE A 184 -27.90 12.39 -2.18
CA ILE A 184 -27.43 12.82 -3.51
C ILE A 184 -28.39 12.25 -4.56
N THR A 185 -29.08 13.12 -5.29
CA THR A 185 -30.04 12.68 -6.31
C THR A 185 -29.35 12.33 -7.63
N TYR A 186 -29.81 11.28 -8.30
CA TYR A 186 -29.25 10.87 -9.59
C TYR A 186 -30.31 10.66 -10.67
N ASN A 187 -29.92 10.83 -11.93
CA ASN A 187 -30.74 10.49 -13.09
C ASN A 187 -29.95 9.64 -14.09
N ILE A 188 -30.33 8.36 -14.21
CA ILE A 188 -29.73 7.36 -15.10
C ILE A 188 -30.57 7.05 -16.34
N THR A 189 -31.65 7.81 -16.58
CA THR A 189 -32.64 7.45 -17.62
C THR A 189 -32.12 7.58 -19.05
N ALA A 190 -31.02 8.32 -19.26
CA ALA A 190 -30.36 8.41 -20.56
C ALA A 190 -29.47 7.19 -20.87
N LEU A 191 -29.09 6.40 -19.86
CA LEU A 191 -28.24 5.23 -20.04
C LEU A 191 -29.01 4.04 -20.64
N THR A 192 -28.31 3.20 -21.40
CA THR A 192 -28.76 1.83 -21.72
C THR A 192 -29.06 1.02 -20.45
N ALA A 193 -29.87 -0.04 -20.55
CA ALA A 193 -30.21 -0.90 -19.41
C ALA A 193 -28.97 -1.52 -18.73
N ALA A 194 -27.95 -1.85 -19.50
CA ALA A 194 -26.67 -2.34 -18.96
C ALA A 194 -25.92 -1.23 -18.20
N GLY A 195 -25.84 -0.02 -18.77
CA GLY A 195 -25.24 1.14 -18.11
C GLY A 195 -25.96 1.52 -16.81
N GLN A 196 -27.30 1.49 -16.80
CA GLN A 196 -28.10 1.71 -15.59
C GLN A 196 -27.72 0.73 -14.48
N GLN A 197 -27.57 -0.56 -14.80
CA GLN A 197 -27.21 -1.56 -13.81
C GLN A 197 -25.80 -1.35 -13.25
N LEU A 198 -24.83 -1.01 -14.11
CA LEU A 198 -23.46 -0.72 -13.70
C LEU A 198 -23.39 0.53 -12.81
N ALA A 199 -24.11 1.59 -13.16
CA ALA A 199 -24.17 2.82 -12.37
C ALA A 199 -24.77 2.57 -10.98
N LEU A 200 -25.86 1.80 -10.88
CA LEU A 200 -26.46 1.42 -9.60
C LEU A 200 -25.47 0.63 -8.73
N TRP A 201 -24.81 -0.38 -9.30
CA TRP A 201 -23.80 -1.16 -8.58
C TRP A 201 -22.61 -0.32 -8.10
N ALA A 202 -22.19 0.67 -8.89
CA ALA A 202 -21.09 1.55 -8.52
C ALA A 202 -21.50 2.57 -7.44
N MET A 203 -22.75 3.04 -7.45
CA MET A 203 -23.31 3.86 -6.37
C MET A 203 -23.37 3.09 -5.04
N ASP A 204 -23.82 1.82 -5.05
CA ASP A 204 -23.83 0.95 -3.87
C ASP A 204 -22.43 0.84 -3.21
N ILE A 205 -21.35 0.83 -4.00
CA ILE A 205 -19.97 0.77 -3.49
C ILE A 205 -19.61 2.02 -2.69
N TRP A 206 -20.01 3.20 -3.15
CA TRP A 206 -19.73 4.46 -2.46
C TRP A 206 -20.59 4.62 -1.19
N GLU A 207 -21.87 4.23 -1.23
CA GLU A 207 -22.74 4.21 -0.04
C GLU A 207 -22.24 3.26 1.06
N MET A 208 -21.60 2.16 0.66
CA MET A 208 -21.06 1.19 1.62
C MET A 208 -19.97 1.79 2.52
N VAL A 209 -19.27 2.83 2.06
CA VAL A 209 -18.09 3.37 2.75
C VAL A 209 -18.25 4.83 3.20
N ALA A 210 -19.22 5.56 2.64
CA ALA A 210 -19.47 6.98 2.93
C ALA A 210 -20.89 7.22 3.44
N ASN A 211 -21.08 8.24 4.28
CA ASN A 211 -22.40 8.66 4.73
C ASN A 211 -23.13 9.48 3.64
N ILE A 212 -23.55 8.79 2.59
CA ILE A 212 -24.36 9.29 1.47
C ILE A 212 -25.47 8.29 1.14
N ASP A 213 -26.59 8.79 0.60
CA ASP A 213 -27.74 8.02 0.14
C ASP A 213 -28.13 8.49 -1.28
N PHE A 214 -27.92 7.64 -2.28
CA PHE A 214 -28.25 7.93 -3.66
C PHE A 214 -29.73 7.69 -3.91
N GLN A 215 -30.44 8.76 -4.31
CA GLN A 215 -31.87 8.68 -4.60
C GLN A 215 -32.19 8.99 -6.06
N ALA A 216 -32.93 8.09 -6.70
CA ALA A 216 -33.37 8.29 -8.07
C ALA A 216 -34.26 9.54 -8.19
N SER A 217 -33.94 10.40 -9.15
CA SER A 217 -34.72 11.56 -9.54
C SER A 217 -34.93 11.56 -11.06
N ALA A 218 -36.18 11.76 -11.47
CA ALA A 218 -36.51 11.93 -12.89
C ALA A 218 -36.30 13.38 -13.38
N GLU A 219 -35.85 14.28 -12.49
CA GLU A 219 -35.64 15.67 -12.82
C GLU A 219 -34.34 15.87 -13.61
N TYR A 220 -34.30 16.92 -14.45
CA TYR A 220 -33.12 17.29 -15.24
C TYR A 220 -32.05 18.05 -14.41
N ASN A 221 -32.37 18.30 -13.15
CA ASN A 221 -31.56 18.96 -12.13
C ASN A 221 -31.27 18.02 -10.96
N ALA A 222 -31.27 16.70 -11.20
CA ALA A 222 -30.64 15.78 -10.26
C ALA A 222 -29.17 16.19 -10.05
N ASP A 223 -28.65 15.90 -8.86
CA ASP A 223 -27.29 16.26 -8.48
C ASP A 223 -26.26 15.59 -9.40
N ILE A 224 -26.50 14.34 -9.80
CA ILE A 224 -25.72 13.63 -10.82
C ILE A 224 -26.59 13.24 -12.01
N MET A 225 -26.22 13.73 -13.19
CA MET A 225 -26.82 13.33 -14.46
C MET A 225 -25.92 12.33 -15.18
N PHE A 226 -26.45 11.19 -15.59
CA PHE A 226 -25.69 10.20 -16.36
C PHE A 226 -26.08 10.23 -17.84
N ASP A 227 -25.11 10.03 -18.72
CA ASP A 227 -25.27 9.92 -20.18
C ASP A 227 -24.32 8.84 -20.75
N ASP A 228 -24.59 8.34 -21.94
CA ASP A 228 -23.74 7.40 -22.68
C ASP A 228 -23.61 7.74 -24.18
N ALA A 229 -24.09 8.93 -24.58
CA ALA A 229 -24.09 9.38 -25.96
C ALA A 229 -22.70 9.82 -26.47
N ALA A 230 -21.76 10.17 -25.58
CA ALA A 230 -20.41 10.60 -25.95
C ALA A 230 -19.40 9.44 -25.87
N ASP A 231 -18.42 9.45 -26.77
CA ASP A 231 -17.32 8.49 -26.75
C ASP A 231 -16.44 8.69 -25.51
N GLY A 232 -15.92 7.58 -24.97
CA GLY A 232 -15.05 7.56 -23.81
C GLY A 232 -15.80 7.55 -22.47
N ALA A 233 -15.05 7.77 -21.41
CA ALA A 233 -15.56 7.93 -20.05
C ALA A 233 -15.02 9.22 -19.44
N TYR A 234 -15.88 9.96 -18.75
CA TYR A 234 -15.49 11.17 -18.02
C TYR A 234 -16.59 11.59 -17.04
N ALA A 235 -16.19 12.37 -16.04
CA ALA A 235 -17.09 13.14 -15.20
C ALA A 235 -16.71 14.62 -15.20
N ASN A 236 -17.71 15.49 -15.06
CA ASN A 236 -17.51 16.93 -14.92
C ASN A 236 -18.46 17.48 -13.87
N SER A 237 -17.98 18.45 -13.08
CA SER A 237 -18.78 19.10 -12.05
C SER A 237 -18.86 20.60 -12.27
N LEU A 238 -20.05 21.16 -12.10
CA LEU A 238 -20.27 22.58 -11.91
C LEU A 238 -20.15 22.86 -10.42
N THR A 239 -19.24 23.77 -10.06
CA THR A 239 -18.94 24.08 -8.67
C THR A 239 -19.13 25.56 -8.37
N THR A 240 -19.63 25.83 -7.16
CA THR A 240 -19.67 27.15 -6.55
C THR A 240 -18.87 27.11 -5.26
N TRP A 241 -17.67 27.70 -5.29
CA TRP A 241 -16.68 27.60 -4.20
C TRP A 241 -16.28 26.16 -3.90
N MET A 242 -16.61 25.66 -2.70
CA MET A 242 -16.29 24.30 -2.24
C MET A 242 -17.46 23.34 -2.42
N PHE A 243 -18.53 23.77 -3.09
CA PHE A 243 -19.73 22.96 -3.28
C PHE A 243 -19.90 22.56 -4.74
N ILE A 244 -20.27 21.30 -4.95
CA ILE A 244 -20.74 20.78 -6.23
C ILE A 244 -22.22 21.17 -6.35
N ASP A 245 -22.54 21.97 -7.35
CA ASP A 245 -23.93 22.29 -7.70
C ASP A 245 -24.57 21.19 -8.54
N ARG A 246 -23.76 20.51 -9.37
CA ARG A 246 -24.17 19.39 -10.24
C ARG A 246 -22.96 18.68 -10.83
N SER A 247 -23.06 17.37 -11.00
CA SER A 247 -22.11 16.56 -11.77
C SER A 247 -22.78 15.91 -12.99
N THR A 248 -21.99 15.62 -14.01
CA THR A 248 -22.37 14.81 -15.16
C THR A 248 -21.38 13.68 -15.32
N VAL A 249 -21.86 12.45 -15.47
CA VAL A 249 -21.05 11.25 -15.70
C VAL A 249 -21.39 10.69 -17.08
N ASN A 250 -20.40 10.48 -17.92
CA ASN A 250 -20.55 9.81 -19.21
C ASN A 250 -19.72 8.53 -19.24
N VAL A 251 -20.32 7.42 -19.66
CA VAL A 251 -19.60 6.19 -20.04
C VAL A 251 -20.22 5.66 -21.32
N GLY A 252 -19.55 5.88 -22.46
CA GLY A 252 -20.14 5.64 -23.77
C GLY A 252 -20.47 4.17 -24.07
N GLU A 253 -21.49 3.92 -24.92
CA GLU A 253 -21.90 2.56 -25.31
C GLU A 253 -20.74 1.73 -25.90
N ASN A 254 -19.86 2.36 -26.68
CA ASN A 254 -18.68 1.72 -27.26
C ASN A 254 -17.68 1.22 -26.18
N TRP A 255 -17.64 1.88 -25.02
CA TRP A 255 -16.84 1.48 -23.88
C TRP A 255 -17.36 0.16 -23.31
N LEU A 256 -18.66 0.08 -23.04
CA LEU A 256 -19.32 -1.13 -22.55
C LEU A 256 -19.17 -2.30 -23.52
N ASN A 257 -19.27 -2.05 -24.83
CA ASN A 257 -19.06 -3.06 -25.85
C ASN A 257 -17.62 -3.62 -25.85
N SER A 258 -16.64 -2.80 -25.48
CA SER A 258 -15.22 -3.17 -25.47
C SER A 258 -14.81 -3.85 -24.17
N TYR A 259 -15.36 -3.40 -23.05
CA TYR A 259 -14.87 -3.72 -21.70
C TYR A 259 -15.85 -4.55 -20.86
N GLY A 260 -17.01 -4.90 -21.43
CA GLY A 260 -18.00 -5.77 -20.83
C GLY A 260 -19.03 -5.01 -19.98
N THR A 261 -20.08 -5.72 -19.57
CA THR A 261 -21.21 -5.16 -18.82
C THR A 261 -21.52 -5.91 -17.52
N GLY A 262 -20.66 -6.86 -17.14
CA GLY A 262 -20.78 -7.59 -15.88
C GLY A 262 -20.18 -6.83 -14.70
N TYR A 263 -20.58 -7.20 -13.49
CA TYR A 263 -19.91 -6.75 -12.27
C TYR A 263 -18.44 -7.21 -12.27
N GLY A 264 -17.52 -6.35 -11.82
CA GLY A 264 -16.08 -6.62 -11.88
C GLY A 264 -15.49 -6.63 -13.30
N SER A 265 -16.22 -6.10 -14.29
CA SER A 265 -15.66 -5.72 -15.60
C SER A 265 -14.93 -4.38 -15.51
N TYR A 266 -14.13 -4.05 -16.52
CA TYR A 266 -13.48 -2.74 -16.55
C TYR A 266 -14.50 -1.60 -16.71
N SER A 267 -15.64 -1.82 -17.38
CA SER A 267 -16.74 -0.83 -17.41
C SER A 267 -17.35 -0.58 -16.03
N PHE A 268 -17.49 -1.62 -15.21
CA PHE A 268 -17.94 -1.45 -13.82
C PHE A 268 -16.95 -0.59 -13.02
N GLN A 269 -15.67 -0.94 -13.09
CA GLN A 269 -14.60 -0.15 -12.46
C GLN A 269 -14.58 1.31 -12.96
N THR A 270 -14.85 1.52 -14.25
CA THR A 270 -14.99 2.87 -14.84
C THR A 270 -16.15 3.63 -14.20
N TYR A 271 -17.32 3.02 -14.00
CA TYR A 271 -18.42 3.70 -13.28
C TYR A 271 -18.04 4.04 -11.84
N VAL A 272 -17.35 3.15 -11.11
CA VAL A 272 -16.86 3.46 -9.75
C VAL A 272 -15.93 4.68 -9.79
N HIS A 273 -15.00 4.72 -10.75
CA HIS A 273 -14.06 5.82 -10.97
C HIS A 273 -14.76 7.14 -11.30
N GLU A 274 -15.62 7.17 -12.32
CA GLU A 274 -16.28 8.41 -12.75
C GLU A 274 -17.28 8.94 -11.71
N ILE A 275 -17.91 8.06 -10.94
CA ILE A 275 -18.74 8.48 -9.80
C ILE A 275 -17.85 9.07 -8.69
N GLY A 276 -16.66 8.51 -8.44
CA GLY A 276 -15.66 9.11 -7.56
C GLY A 276 -15.33 10.56 -7.94
N HIS A 277 -15.11 10.82 -9.23
CA HIS A 277 -14.96 12.19 -9.74
C HIS A 277 -16.20 13.04 -9.55
N ALA A 278 -17.39 12.51 -9.86
CA ALA A 278 -18.64 13.23 -9.67
C ALA A 278 -18.91 13.60 -8.19
N LEU A 279 -18.36 12.83 -7.26
CA LEU A 279 -18.38 13.06 -5.81
C LEU A 279 -17.25 13.98 -5.33
N GLY A 280 -16.31 14.39 -6.18
CA GLY A 280 -15.25 15.35 -5.85
C GLY A 280 -13.88 14.73 -5.60
N LEU A 281 -13.63 13.46 -5.95
CA LEU A 281 -12.29 12.88 -5.95
C LEU A 281 -11.54 13.24 -7.23
N GLY A 282 -10.24 13.49 -7.12
CA GLY A 282 -9.31 13.62 -8.23
C GLY A 282 -8.65 12.31 -8.63
N HIS A 283 -7.75 12.36 -9.61
CA HIS A 283 -6.83 11.24 -9.85
C HIS A 283 -5.76 11.17 -8.76
N GLN A 284 -5.13 10.01 -8.59
CA GLN A 284 -4.09 9.80 -7.58
C GLN A 284 -2.72 10.44 -7.94
N GLY A 285 -2.63 11.06 -9.12
CA GLY A 285 -1.52 11.91 -9.56
C GLY A 285 -1.97 12.99 -10.55
N GLY A 286 -1.07 13.90 -10.94
CA GLY A 286 -1.32 15.05 -11.82
C GLY A 286 -1.57 14.73 -13.30
N TYR A 287 -2.01 13.52 -13.63
CA TYR A 287 -2.26 13.06 -14.99
C TYR A 287 -3.75 13.12 -15.35
N ASN A 288 -4.05 13.14 -16.65
CA ASN A 288 -5.41 13.12 -17.17
C ASN A 288 -5.44 12.55 -18.61
N GLY A 289 -6.22 11.49 -18.84
CA GLY A 289 -6.42 10.85 -20.14
C GLY A 289 -5.34 9.84 -20.57
N ALA A 290 -4.07 10.04 -20.18
CA ALA A 290 -3.01 9.04 -20.32
C ALA A 290 -1.90 9.25 -19.28
N ALA A 291 -1.28 8.16 -18.82
CA ALA A 291 -0.16 8.16 -17.89
C ALA A 291 0.72 6.91 -18.10
N SER A 292 1.97 6.95 -17.67
CA SER A 292 2.91 5.82 -17.62
C SER A 292 3.58 5.74 -16.26
N TYR A 293 3.50 4.57 -15.61
CA TYR A 293 4.16 4.34 -14.33
C TYR A 293 5.70 4.39 -14.49
N GLY A 294 6.39 4.95 -13.51
CA GLY A 294 7.80 5.30 -13.53
C GLY A 294 8.10 6.70 -14.11
N GLN A 295 7.06 7.46 -14.51
CA GLN A 295 7.20 8.77 -15.15
C GLN A 295 6.19 9.78 -14.63
N ASP A 296 4.92 9.40 -14.56
CA ASP A 296 3.81 10.33 -14.31
C ASP A 296 3.21 10.22 -12.90
N GLU A 297 3.61 9.23 -12.10
CA GLU A 297 3.13 9.04 -10.73
C GLU A 297 3.72 10.07 -9.75
N ASP A 298 2.87 10.66 -8.90
CA ASP A 298 3.30 11.53 -7.80
C ASP A 298 3.69 10.74 -6.54
N PHE A 299 3.23 9.49 -6.44
CA PHE A 299 3.53 8.57 -5.34
C PHE A 299 3.93 7.19 -5.88
N LEU A 300 4.97 6.58 -5.30
CA LEU A 300 5.45 5.25 -5.74
C LEU A 300 4.42 4.14 -5.55
N ASN A 301 3.47 4.32 -4.63
CA ASN A 301 2.37 3.39 -4.38
C ASN A 301 1.05 3.83 -5.04
N ASP A 302 1.09 4.72 -6.03
CA ASP A 302 -0.04 5.01 -6.90
C ASP A 302 -0.32 3.79 -7.80
N SER A 303 -1.34 3.03 -7.45
CA SER A 303 -1.93 1.98 -8.28
C SER A 303 -3.33 1.64 -7.83
N TRP A 304 -4.00 0.80 -8.60
CA TRP A 304 -5.27 0.16 -8.25
C TRP A 304 -5.26 -0.62 -6.93
N SER A 305 -4.09 -0.90 -6.33
CA SER A 305 -4.02 -1.46 -4.98
C SER A 305 -4.43 -0.45 -3.91
N MET A 306 -4.23 0.85 -4.18
CA MET A 306 -4.48 1.93 -3.23
C MET A 306 -5.71 2.76 -3.61
N SER A 307 -5.97 2.99 -4.90
CA SER A 307 -7.06 3.84 -5.37
C SER A 307 -7.61 3.37 -6.72
N VAL A 308 -8.93 3.28 -6.84
CA VAL A 308 -9.64 3.14 -8.13
C VAL A 308 -9.45 4.36 -9.04
N MET A 309 -9.02 5.49 -8.48
CA MET A 309 -8.74 6.74 -9.19
C MET A 309 -7.36 6.75 -9.87
N SER A 310 -6.54 5.71 -9.63
CA SER A 310 -5.26 5.53 -10.29
C SER A 310 -5.42 5.07 -11.76
N TYR A 311 -4.46 5.43 -12.60
CA TYR A 311 -4.35 4.89 -13.96
C TYR A 311 -3.46 3.64 -14.04
N PHE A 312 -2.78 3.28 -12.96
CA PHE A 312 -1.79 2.21 -12.96
C PHE A 312 -2.34 0.94 -12.33
N HIS A 313 -2.10 -0.19 -12.99
CA HIS A 313 -2.46 -1.49 -12.47
C HIS A 313 -1.58 -1.90 -11.28
N GLN A 314 -2.03 -2.90 -10.52
CA GLN A 314 -1.28 -3.43 -9.38
C GLN A 314 0.07 -4.03 -9.78
N ASP A 315 0.18 -4.60 -10.98
CA ASP A 315 1.39 -5.27 -11.48
C ASP A 315 2.37 -4.33 -12.19
N GLU A 316 1.97 -3.10 -12.48
CA GLU A 316 2.87 -2.03 -12.93
C GLU A 316 3.65 -1.42 -11.77
N ASN A 317 3.06 -1.42 -10.57
CA ASN A 317 3.67 -0.86 -9.37
C ASN A 317 4.82 -1.74 -8.86
N THR A 318 6.05 -1.24 -9.04
CA THR A 318 7.26 -1.97 -8.63
C THR A 318 7.62 -1.83 -7.16
N THR A 319 6.98 -0.91 -6.44
CA THR A 319 7.27 -0.63 -5.03
C THR A 319 6.39 -1.44 -4.07
N ASP A 320 5.16 -1.73 -4.48
CA ASP A 320 4.21 -2.56 -3.75
C ASP A 320 3.48 -3.54 -4.72
N PRO A 321 4.22 -4.53 -5.25
CA PRO A 321 3.74 -5.35 -6.36
C PRO A 321 2.50 -6.17 -6.00
N GLY A 322 1.50 -6.17 -6.90
CA GLY A 322 0.34 -7.05 -6.83
C GLY A 322 0.08 -7.77 -8.15
N SER A 323 -0.84 -8.73 -8.13
CA SER A 323 -1.36 -9.30 -9.37
C SER A 323 -2.37 -8.36 -10.01
N PHE A 324 -2.33 -8.23 -11.34
CA PHE A 324 -3.38 -7.56 -12.09
C PHE A 324 -4.74 -8.17 -11.75
N ALA A 325 -5.66 -7.32 -11.31
CA ALA A 325 -7.04 -7.71 -11.06
C ALA A 325 -7.97 -6.51 -11.14
N TYR A 326 -9.13 -6.68 -11.79
CA TYR A 326 -10.18 -5.66 -11.76
C TYR A 326 -10.71 -5.46 -10.35
N ILE A 327 -11.05 -4.21 -10.06
CA ILE A 327 -11.47 -3.75 -8.75
C ILE A 327 -12.97 -3.98 -8.54
N LEU A 328 -13.36 -4.43 -7.35
CA LEU A 328 -14.76 -4.66 -6.97
C LEU A 328 -15.33 -3.62 -6.00
N SER A 329 -14.48 -2.81 -5.35
CA SER A 329 -14.88 -1.91 -4.28
C SER A 329 -14.10 -0.60 -4.35
N ALA A 330 -14.44 0.37 -3.50
CA ALA A 330 -13.49 1.44 -3.17
C ALA A 330 -12.21 0.83 -2.59
N MET A 331 -11.05 1.40 -2.89
CA MET A 331 -9.74 0.98 -2.40
C MET A 331 -9.32 1.82 -1.19
N PRO A 332 -8.25 1.48 -0.45
CA PRO A 332 -8.00 2.08 0.86
C PRO A 332 -7.91 3.61 0.86
N ALA A 333 -7.26 4.22 -0.13
CA ALA A 333 -7.15 5.67 -0.23
C ALA A 333 -8.50 6.32 -0.60
N ASP A 334 -9.28 5.67 -1.47
CA ASP A 334 -10.62 6.12 -1.85
C ASP A 334 -11.55 6.19 -0.63
N ILE A 335 -11.52 5.16 0.21
CA ILE A 335 -12.34 5.07 1.43
C ILE A 335 -12.01 6.24 2.36
N VAL A 336 -10.73 6.50 2.63
CA VAL A 336 -10.35 7.61 3.52
C VAL A 336 -10.71 8.96 2.87
N ALA A 337 -10.47 9.12 1.57
CA ALA A 337 -10.75 10.35 0.84
C ALA A 337 -12.25 10.69 0.82
N ILE A 338 -13.11 9.71 0.51
CA ILE A 338 -14.55 9.93 0.45
C ILE A 338 -15.13 10.18 1.85
N GLN A 339 -14.60 9.52 2.88
CA GLN A 339 -14.98 9.78 4.26
C GLN A 339 -14.53 11.15 4.75
N ASN A 340 -13.40 11.67 4.24
CA ASN A 340 -13.00 13.05 4.50
C ASN A 340 -13.98 14.06 3.90
N LEU A 341 -14.65 13.74 2.79
CA LEU A 341 -15.66 14.59 2.16
C LEU A 341 -17.04 14.48 2.84
N TYR A 342 -17.50 13.26 3.13
CA TYR A 342 -18.91 12.98 3.47
C TYR A 342 -19.11 12.32 4.84
N GLY A 343 -18.04 11.91 5.52
CA GLY A 343 -18.09 11.08 6.73
C GLY A 343 -18.18 9.58 6.42
N ALA A 344 -17.82 8.75 7.40
CA ALA A 344 -17.95 7.29 7.33
C ALA A 344 -19.41 6.86 7.32
N ALA A 345 -19.71 5.80 6.55
CA ALA A 345 -21.02 5.16 6.56
C ALA A 345 -21.46 4.82 7.99
N SER A 346 -22.77 4.87 8.23
CA SER A 346 -23.36 4.61 9.54
C SER A 346 -24.69 3.88 9.40
N GLY A 347 -24.76 2.66 9.93
CA GLY A 347 -25.95 1.80 9.88
C GLY A 347 -26.15 1.15 8.51
N GLY A 348 -25.09 0.99 7.72
CA GLY A 348 -25.11 0.37 6.41
C GLY A 348 -25.14 -1.16 6.45
N ALA A 349 -24.78 -1.77 5.31
CA ALA A 349 -24.83 -3.21 5.11
C ALA A 349 -23.88 -4.01 6.02
N THR A 350 -22.91 -3.34 6.64
CA THR A 350 -21.82 -3.92 7.43
C THR A 350 -21.86 -3.45 8.89
N ALA A 351 -23.00 -2.96 9.38
CA ALA A 351 -23.17 -2.47 10.76
C ALA A 351 -23.45 -3.56 11.81
N GLY A 352 -23.54 -4.82 11.39
CA GLY A 352 -23.64 -5.97 12.27
C GLY A 352 -22.82 -7.12 11.69
N ASN A 353 -22.97 -8.33 12.24
CA ASN A 353 -22.19 -9.48 11.80
C ASN A 353 -22.30 -9.73 10.28
N THR A 354 -21.17 -9.57 9.61
CA THR A 354 -21.03 -9.67 8.16
C THR A 354 -20.25 -10.92 7.79
N VAL A 355 -20.76 -11.66 6.81
CA VAL A 355 -19.99 -12.69 6.12
C VAL A 355 -19.57 -12.14 4.76
N TRP A 356 -18.27 -12.16 4.52
CA TRP A 356 -17.61 -11.90 3.25
C TRP A 356 -17.24 -13.24 2.59
N GLY A 357 -17.51 -13.39 1.30
CA GLY A 357 -17.22 -14.63 0.56
C GLY A 357 -18.40 -15.60 0.50
N GLU A 358 -18.19 -16.87 0.83
CA GLU A 358 -19.22 -17.92 0.75
C GLU A 358 -20.35 -17.73 1.77
N GLY A 359 -21.60 -17.81 1.32
CA GLY A 359 -22.76 -17.56 2.16
C GLY A 359 -22.81 -16.14 2.71
N ASN A 360 -22.30 -15.17 1.94
CA ASN A 360 -22.23 -13.77 2.35
C ASN A 360 -23.60 -13.23 2.83
N THR A 361 -23.55 -12.22 3.68
CA THR A 361 -24.74 -11.56 4.25
C THR A 361 -24.97 -10.15 3.69
N LEU A 362 -24.17 -9.74 2.71
CA LEU A 362 -24.29 -8.43 2.09
C LEU A 362 -25.58 -8.37 1.25
N GLY A 363 -26.50 -7.48 1.62
CA GLY A 363 -27.78 -7.31 0.93
C GLY A 363 -27.73 -6.45 -0.35
N ASN A 364 -26.53 -6.05 -0.78
CA ASN A 364 -26.29 -5.11 -1.87
C ASN A 364 -25.69 -5.79 -3.11
N ALA A 365 -25.31 -4.98 -4.11
CA ALA A 365 -24.68 -5.47 -5.34
C ALA A 365 -23.46 -6.38 -5.11
N LEU A 366 -22.60 -6.01 -4.15
CA LEU A 366 -21.38 -6.75 -3.84
C LEU A 366 -21.70 -8.15 -3.30
N GLY A 367 -22.72 -8.29 -2.46
CA GLY A 367 -23.16 -9.60 -1.98
C GLY A 367 -23.65 -10.54 -3.08
N THR A 368 -24.43 -10.00 -4.02
CA THR A 368 -24.86 -10.77 -5.21
C THR A 368 -23.66 -11.28 -6.01
N PHE A 369 -22.63 -10.44 -6.14
CA PHE A 369 -21.41 -10.81 -6.85
C PHE A 369 -20.55 -11.83 -6.12
N LEU A 370 -20.40 -11.69 -4.80
CA LEU A 370 -19.69 -12.69 -3.99
C LEU A 370 -20.38 -14.04 -4.11
N SER A 371 -21.71 -14.09 -4.07
CA SER A 371 -22.45 -15.33 -4.37
C SER A 371 -22.14 -15.88 -5.76
N ASP A 372 -22.03 -15.05 -6.80
CA ASP A 372 -21.70 -15.54 -8.14
C ASP A 372 -20.27 -16.10 -8.26
N ILE A 373 -19.27 -15.46 -7.65
CA ILE A 373 -17.88 -15.96 -7.63
C ILE A 373 -17.79 -17.29 -6.89
N PHE A 374 -18.35 -17.33 -5.68
CA PHE A 374 -18.12 -18.43 -4.74
C PHE A 374 -19.17 -19.53 -4.86
N GLU A 375 -20.34 -19.30 -5.45
CA GLU A 375 -21.44 -20.28 -5.49
C GLU A 375 -21.99 -20.49 -6.91
N GLY A 376 -21.78 -19.53 -7.82
CA GLY A 376 -22.37 -19.50 -9.16
C GLY A 376 -21.70 -20.41 -10.20
N GLY A 377 -20.62 -21.12 -9.85
CA GLY A 377 -19.93 -22.05 -10.75
C GLY A 377 -19.15 -21.38 -11.88
N ALA A 378 -18.98 -20.05 -11.85
CA ALA A 378 -18.11 -19.29 -12.75
C ALA A 378 -16.62 -19.60 -12.55
N GLY A 379 -16.28 -20.27 -11.43
CA GLY A 379 -14.92 -20.52 -10.98
C GLY A 379 -14.33 -19.29 -10.30
N MET A 380 -13.50 -19.52 -9.28
CA MET A 380 -12.79 -18.43 -8.60
C MET A 380 -11.86 -17.74 -9.58
N THR A 381 -12.08 -16.45 -9.81
CA THR A 381 -11.23 -15.62 -10.65
C THR A 381 -10.67 -14.49 -9.82
N THR A 382 -9.38 -14.19 -9.98
CA THR A 382 -8.70 -13.17 -9.18
C THR A 382 -9.39 -11.81 -9.34
N ARG A 383 -9.67 -11.16 -8.21
CA ARG A 383 -10.27 -9.82 -8.12
C ARG A 383 -9.59 -9.04 -7.02
N SER A 384 -9.57 -7.72 -7.17
CA SER A 384 -9.04 -6.81 -6.16
C SER A 384 -10.16 -6.11 -5.40
N PHE A 385 -10.09 -6.07 -4.08
CA PHE A 385 -11.09 -5.44 -3.24
C PHE A 385 -10.56 -5.08 -1.87
N THR A 386 -11.29 -4.18 -1.20
CA THR A 386 -11.07 -3.80 0.19
C THR A 386 -12.29 -4.20 1.02
N VAL A 387 -12.04 -4.90 2.13
CA VAL A 387 -13.05 -5.23 3.13
C VAL A 387 -13.23 -4.02 4.03
N TYR A 388 -14.40 -3.39 3.96
CA TYR A 388 -14.80 -2.30 4.85
C TYR A 388 -15.99 -2.77 5.69
N ASP A 389 -15.84 -2.67 7.00
CA ASP A 389 -16.87 -3.04 7.98
C ASP A 389 -17.04 -1.94 9.04
N GLU A 390 -18.29 -1.70 9.46
CA GLU A 390 -18.65 -0.69 10.47
C GLU A 390 -18.68 -1.26 11.90
N GLY A 391 -18.90 -2.57 12.03
CA GLY A 391 -18.82 -3.30 13.28
C GLY A 391 -19.71 -4.53 13.31
N GLY A 392 -19.34 -5.49 14.15
CA GLY A 392 -20.03 -6.77 14.21
C GLY A 392 -19.10 -7.81 14.79
N ILE A 393 -19.42 -9.07 14.49
CA ILE A 393 -18.45 -10.15 14.51
C ILE A 393 -18.43 -10.69 13.09
N ASP A 394 -17.36 -10.43 12.38
CA ASP A 394 -17.29 -10.50 10.95
C ASP A 394 -16.41 -11.65 10.50
N THR A 395 -16.77 -12.24 9.36
CA THR A 395 -16.17 -13.48 8.86
C THR A 395 -15.79 -13.34 7.42
N ILE A 396 -14.54 -13.64 7.07
CA ILE A 396 -14.15 -13.87 5.67
C ILE A 396 -14.10 -15.39 5.44
N ARG A 397 -14.94 -15.88 4.53
CA ARG A 397 -15.07 -17.32 4.22
C ARG A 397 -14.63 -17.63 2.80
N MET A 398 -13.59 -18.46 2.70
CA MET A 398 -12.91 -18.82 1.45
C MET A 398 -12.72 -20.34 1.32
N THR A 399 -13.65 -21.15 1.83
CA THR A 399 -13.55 -22.61 1.91
C THR A 399 -13.45 -23.35 0.58
N GLN A 400 -13.84 -22.70 -0.53
CA GLN A 400 -13.71 -23.21 -1.90
C GLN A 400 -12.39 -22.82 -2.56
N ASP A 401 -11.59 -21.96 -1.95
CA ASP A 401 -10.26 -21.67 -2.44
C ASP A 401 -9.40 -22.92 -2.34
N VAL A 402 -8.68 -23.23 -3.41
CA VAL A 402 -7.75 -24.37 -3.45
C VAL A 402 -6.30 -23.88 -3.60
N THR A 403 -6.11 -22.57 -3.64
CA THR A 403 -4.79 -21.94 -3.70
C THR A 403 -4.28 -21.67 -2.29
N ASN A 404 -2.96 -21.57 -2.14
CA ASN A 404 -2.38 -21.15 -0.87
C ASN A 404 -2.68 -19.68 -0.63
N GLN A 405 -3.30 -19.40 0.50
CA GLN A 405 -3.68 -18.07 0.93
C GLN A 405 -2.63 -17.52 1.90
N ASN A 406 -2.39 -16.22 1.83
CA ASN A 406 -1.53 -15.51 2.79
C ASN A 406 -2.29 -14.30 3.29
N VAL A 407 -2.83 -14.40 4.49
CA VAL A 407 -3.89 -13.54 5.00
C VAL A 407 -3.45 -12.83 6.26
N SER A 408 -3.73 -11.53 6.30
CA SER A 408 -3.64 -10.71 7.51
C SER A 408 -4.98 -10.05 7.79
N LEU A 409 -5.54 -10.30 8.97
CA LEU A 409 -6.76 -9.63 9.46
C LEU A 409 -6.47 -8.30 10.17
N ALA A 410 -5.21 -7.86 10.16
CA ALA A 410 -4.85 -6.56 10.70
C ALA A 410 -5.44 -5.42 9.86
N SER A 411 -5.72 -4.28 10.47
CA SER A 411 -6.15 -3.10 9.71
C SER A 411 -5.06 -2.67 8.71
N LEU A 412 -5.45 -2.42 7.46
CA LEU A 412 -4.56 -2.23 6.31
C LEU A 412 -3.69 -3.45 5.97
N GLY A 413 -4.01 -4.61 6.55
CA GLY A 413 -3.42 -5.89 6.17
C GLY A 413 -3.77 -6.20 4.72
N ARG A 414 -2.74 -6.46 3.92
CA ARG A 414 -2.85 -6.86 2.53
C ARG A 414 -2.64 -8.36 2.43
N SER A 415 -3.51 -9.02 1.68
CA SER A 415 -3.62 -10.48 1.65
C SER A 415 -3.63 -11.01 0.22
N ASP A 416 -3.09 -12.22 0.06
CA ASP A 416 -3.07 -13.01 -1.16
C ASP A 416 -4.22 -14.02 -1.09
N VAL A 417 -5.22 -13.88 -1.96
CA VAL A 417 -6.40 -14.76 -2.00
C VAL A 417 -6.78 -15.08 -3.45
N MET A 418 -7.44 -16.22 -3.69
CA MET A 418 -7.89 -16.63 -5.02
C MET A 418 -6.75 -16.64 -6.06
N GLY A 419 -5.56 -17.04 -5.63
CA GLY A 419 -4.33 -17.07 -6.43
C GLY A 419 -3.76 -15.70 -6.84
N GLY A 420 -4.31 -14.59 -6.33
CA GLY A 420 -3.78 -13.24 -6.56
C GLY A 420 -2.80 -12.81 -5.48
N LEU A 421 -1.82 -11.98 -5.86
CA LEU A 421 -0.93 -11.31 -4.92
C LEU A 421 -1.51 -9.96 -4.51
N GLY A 422 -1.63 -9.75 -3.20
CA GLY A 422 -2.04 -8.51 -2.57
C GLY A 422 -3.37 -7.97 -3.09
N ASN A 423 -4.33 -8.84 -3.37
CA ASN A 423 -5.58 -8.49 -4.01
C ASN A 423 -6.72 -8.28 -3.01
N MET A 424 -6.55 -8.59 -1.73
CA MET A 424 -7.50 -8.24 -0.67
C MET A 424 -6.83 -7.33 0.36
N THR A 425 -7.50 -6.24 0.75
CA THR A 425 -7.03 -5.35 1.82
C THR A 425 -8.11 -5.17 2.89
N ILE A 426 -7.74 -5.10 4.17
CA ILE A 426 -8.66 -4.68 5.23
C ILE A 426 -8.63 -3.16 5.36
N ALA A 427 -9.79 -2.49 5.30
CA ALA A 427 -9.85 -1.04 5.41
C ALA A 427 -9.32 -0.54 6.77
N ARG A 428 -8.94 0.75 6.82
CA ARG A 428 -8.56 1.39 8.08
C ARG A 428 -9.75 1.37 9.03
N GLY A 429 -9.54 0.92 10.26
CA GLY A 429 -10.57 0.93 11.30
C GLY A 429 -11.54 -0.24 11.24
N THR A 430 -11.49 -1.06 10.20
CA THR A 430 -12.22 -2.33 10.11
C THR A 430 -11.52 -3.39 10.97
N VAL A 431 -12.33 -4.17 11.69
CA VAL A 431 -11.91 -5.33 12.47
C VAL A 431 -12.62 -6.54 11.90
N ILE A 432 -11.88 -7.64 11.71
CA ILE A 432 -12.42 -8.92 11.28
C ILE A 432 -12.01 -9.96 12.32
N GLU A 433 -12.97 -10.66 12.90
CA GLU A 433 -12.76 -11.66 13.94
C GLU A 433 -12.50 -13.04 13.35
N ASN A 434 -13.20 -13.43 12.28
CA ASN A 434 -13.18 -14.80 11.82
C ASN A 434 -12.63 -14.94 10.39
N PHE A 435 -11.86 -16.01 10.17
CA PHE A 435 -11.40 -16.40 8.84
C PHE A 435 -11.53 -17.92 8.66
N GLU A 436 -12.13 -18.34 7.54
CA GLU A 436 -12.22 -19.74 7.14
C GLU A 436 -11.47 -19.93 5.81
N ALA A 437 -10.35 -20.63 5.89
CA ALA A 437 -9.43 -20.89 4.78
C ALA A 437 -9.91 -22.02 3.87
N GLY A 438 -9.15 -22.27 2.80
CA GLY A 438 -9.48 -23.19 1.73
C GLY A 438 -8.96 -24.61 1.94
N SER A 439 -8.54 -25.24 0.85
CA SER A 439 -7.81 -26.53 0.87
C SER A 439 -6.33 -26.39 0.51
N GLY A 440 -5.83 -25.14 0.49
CA GLY A 440 -4.44 -24.80 0.22
C GLY A 440 -3.55 -25.01 1.44
N ASN A 441 -2.25 -24.73 1.32
CA ASN A 441 -1.39 -24.59 2.49
C ASN A 441 -1.39 -23.12 2.90
N ASP A 442 -2.28 -22.76 3.81
CA ASP A 442 -2.67 -21.39 4.06
C ASP A 442 -1.85 -20.80 5.23
N THR A 443 -1.60 -19.50 5.17
CA THR A 443 -1.00 -18.74 6.27
C THR A 443 -1.97 -17.64 6.65
N VAL A 444 -2.51 -17.70 7.88
CA VAL A 444 -3.51 -16.76 8.38
C VAL A 444 -3.02 -16.15 9.68
N VAL A 445 -2.94 -14.83 9.69
CA VAL A 445 -2.57 -14.03 10.86
C VAL A 445 -3.78 -13.20 11.27
N GLY A 446 -4.23 -13.41 12.52
CA GLY A 446 -5.29 -12.68 13.18
C GLY A 446 -4.91 -11.23 13.52
N ASN A 447 -5.54 -10.70 14.56
CA ASN A 447 -5.32 -9.34 15.04
C ASN A 447 -5.41 -9.29 16.58
N ASN A 448 -5.83 -8.17 17.18
CA ASN A 448 -5.93 -8.05 18.65
C ASN A 448 -7.36 -8.33 19.16
N ALA A 449 -8.28 -8.74 18.29
CA ALA A 449 -9.64 -9.12 18.65
C ALA A 449 -9.69 -10.61 18.99
N VAL A 450 -10.80 -11.06 19.56
CA VAL A 450 -11.05 -12.50 19.74
C VAL A 450 -11.29 -13.13 18.37
N ASN A 451 -10.31 -13.87 17.87
CA ASN A 451 -10.32 -14.44 16.54
C ASN A 451 -10.82 -15.89 16.51
N GLN A 452 -11.50 -16.29 15.43
CA GLN A 452 -11.74 -17.69 15.08
C GLN A 452 -11.13 -17.99 13.72
N LEU A 453 -10.06 -18.77 13.68
CA LEU A 453 -9.30 -19.08 12.47
C LEU A 453 -9.42 -20.58 12.17
N THR A 454 -9.82 -20.93 10.94
CA THR A 454 -9.94 -22.32 10.49
C THR A 454 -9.10 -22.55 9.24
N GLY A 455 -8.15 -23.49 9.27
CA GLY A 455 -7.27 -23.88 8.15
C GLY A 455 -7.90 -24.88 7.17
N ASN A 456 -8.84 -25.69 7.65
CA ASN A 456 -9.56 -26.72 6.90
C ASN A 456 -8.70 -27.88 6.40
N ALA A 457 -8.12 -27.84 5.20
CA ALA A 457 -7.28 -28.92 4.70
C ALA A 457 -6.03 -28.31 4.11
N GLY A 458 -4.86 -28.85 4.38
CA GLY A 458 -3.66 -28.10 4.06
C GLY A 458 -2.52 -28.41 5.01
N HIS A 459 -1.45 -27.66 4.91
CA HIS A 459 -0.40 -27.61 5.94
C HIS A 459 -0.33 -26.16 6.39
N ASP A 460 -1.22 -25.83 7.30
CA ASP A 460 -1.63 -24.46 7.56
C ASP A 460 -0.80 -23.84 8.67
N ARG A 461 -0.70 -22.51 8.62
CA ARG A 461 -0.05 -21.69 9.65
C ARG A 461 -1.04 -20.67 10.16
N LEU A 462 -1.53 -20.88 11.37
CA LEU A 462 -2.53 -20.01 12.00
C LEU A 462 -1.90 -19.30 13.20
N SER A 463 -2.08 -17.98 13.28
CA SER A 463 -1.61 -17.16 14.41
C SER A 463 -2.72 -16.24 14.90
N GLY A 464 -3.16 -16.40 16.16
CA GLY A 464 -4.20 -15.56 16.77
C GLY A 464 -3.72 -14.13 17.09
N LEU A 465 -2.51 -14.03 17.65
CA LEU A 465 -1.83 -12.82 18.14
C LEU A 465 -2.31 -12.34 19.51
N GLY A 466 -3.46 -11.69 19.61
CA GLY A 466 -3.94 -11.15 20.87
C GLY A 466 -5.44 -11.28 20.95
N GLY A 467 -5.96 -11.77 22.07
CA GLY A 467 -7.36 -12.16 22.14
C GLY A 467 -7.46 -13.53 22.81
N ASN A 468 -8.67 -14.00 23.05
CA ASN A 468 -8.88 -15.37 23.52
C ASN A 468 -9.38 -16.17 22.33
N ASP A 469 -8.45 -16.66 21.53
CA ASP A 469 -8.69 -17.07 20.16
C ASP A 469 -9.05 -18.56 20.06
N LEU A 470 -9.73 -18.92 18.97
CA LEU A 470 -9.97 -20.30 18.57
C LEU A 470 -9.26 -20.56 17.25
N LEU A 471 -8.27 -21.44 17.27
CA LEU A 471 -7.54 -21.88 16.09
C LEU A 471 -7.84 -23.35 15.83
N ASP A 472 -8.28 -23.67 14.61
CA ASP A 472 -8.57 -25.01 14.12
C ASP A 472 -7.73 -25.30 12.87
N GLY A 473 -6.72 -26.17 13.00
CA GLY A 473 -5.78 -26.53 11.93
C GLY A 473 -6.50 -27.23 10.80
N GLY A 474 -7.14 -28.36 11.11
CA GLY A 474 -7.88 -29.12 10.12
C GLY A 474 -7.17 -30.41 9.75
N ALA A 475 -7.12 -30.73 8.46
CA ALA A 475 -6.43 -31.90 7.98
C ALA A 475 -5.07 -31.52 7.40
N GLY A 476 -4.00 -32.07 7.97
CA GLY A 476 -2.64 -32.07 7.47
C GLY A 476 -1.64 -31.72 8.58
N PHE A 477 -0.48 -31.15 8.23
CA PHE A 477 0.59 -30.87 9.19
C PHE A 477 0.58 -29.39 9.52
N ASP A 478 -0.16 -29.03 10.56
CA ASP A 478 -0.48 -27.64 10.84
C ASP A 478 0.43 -27.06 11.91
N THR A 479 0.59 -25.74 11.89
CA THR A 479 1.27 -24.97 12.92
C THR A 479 0.33 -23.90 13.45
N LEU A 480 -0.04 -24.02 14.73
CA LEU A 480 -0.97 -23.14 15.40
C LEU A 480 -0.24 -22.36 16.50
N ARG A 481 -0.45 -21.05 16.56
CA ARG A 481 0.10 -20.16 17.59
C ARG A 481 -1.03 -19.30 18.16
N GLY A 482 -1.34 -19.48 19.44
CA GLY A 482 -2.37 -18.72 20.15
C GLY A 482 -2.00 -17.25 20.23
N GLY A 483 -0.98 -16.95 21.01
CA GLY A 483 -0.51 -15.58 21.19
C GLY A 483 -0.66 -15.13 22.63
N ASN A 484 -1.23 -13.94 22.83
CA ASN A 484 -1.58 -13.46 24.16
C ASN A 484 -3.08 -13.66 24.39
N GLY A 485 -3.42 -14.27 25.52
CA GLY A 485 -4.80 -14.47 25.96
C GLY A 485 -5.06 -15.95 26.21
N ASP A 486 -6.25 -16.28 26.70
CA ASP A 486 -6.59 -17.68 27.00
C ASP A 486 -7.13 -18.35 25.73
N ASP A 487 -6.27 -19.03 25.00
CA ASP A 487 -6.53 -19.54 23.66
C ASP A 487 -6.99 -21.00 23.63
N ARG A 488 -7.65 -21.38 22.54
CA ARG A 488 -8.03 -22.76 22.24
C ARG A 488 -7.48 -23.17 20.88
N LEU A 489 -6.55 -24.11 20.87
CA LEU A 489 -5.90 -24.64 19.67
C LEU A 489 -6.31 -26.09 19.43
N VAL A 490 -6.73 -26.42 18.21
CA VAL A 490 -7.15 -27.76 17.79
C VAL A 490 -6.41 -28.15 16.51
N GLY A 491 -5.51 -29.12 16.56
CA GLY A 491 -4.76 -29.61 15.38
C GLY A 491 -5.64 -30.41 14.43
N ARG A 492 -6.32 -31.44 14.99
CA ARG A 492 -7.17 -32.43 14.32
C ARG A 492 -6.39 -33.54 13.61
N ASP A 493 -6.37 -33.61 12.29
CA ASP A 493 -5.86 -34.79 11.57
C ASP A 493 -4.46 -34.50 11.02
N GLY A 494 -3.43 -35.11 11.58
CA GLY A 494 -2.06 -35.02 11.11
C GLY A 494 -1.09 -34.78 12.27
N SER A 495 0.17 -34.53 11.96
CA SER A 495 1.22 -34.33 12.98
C SER A 495 1.46 -32.84 13.16
N ASP A 496 0.75 -32.27 14.12
CA ASP A 496 0.60 -30.83 14.27
C ASP A 496 1.60 -30.25 15.28
N THR A 497 1.82 -28.94 15.20
CA THR A 497 2.58 -28.20 16.20
C THR A 497 1.74 -27.06 16.76
N LEU A 498 1.42 -27.15 18.06
CA LEU A 498 0.57 -26.20 18.76
C LEU A 498 1.39 -25.45 19.82
N PHE A 499 1.35 -24.12 19.76
CA PHE A 499 1.95 -23.21 20.73
C PHE A 499 0.85 -22.35 21.36
N GLY A 500 0.55 -22.55 22.65
CA GLY A 500 -0.37 -21.67 23.39
C GLY A 500 0.22 -20.26 23.53
N GLU A 501 1.49 -20.20 23.94
CA GLU A 501 2.25 -19.00 24.23
C GLU A 501 1.90 -18.36 25.59
N ALA A 502 1.16 -17.26 25.65
CA ALA A 502 0.95 -16.53 26.89
C ALA A 502 -0.53 -16.51 27.26
N GLY A 503 -0.89 -17.18 28.34
CA GLY A 503 -2.29 -17.30 28.77
C GLY A 503 -2.56 -18.66 29.38
N ASN A 504 -3.81 -18.94 29.74
CA ASN A 504 -4.21 -20.27 30.19
C ASN A 504 -4.88 -21.00 29.03
N ASP A 505 -4.07 -21.74 28.28
CA ASP A 505 -4.46 -22.23 26.97
C ASP A 505 -5.02 -23.65 27.03
N GLN A 506 -5.78 -24.01 26.00
CA GLN A 506 -6.27 -25.36 25.78
C GLN A 506 -5.79 -25.88 24.42
N LEU A 507 -4.91 -26.87 24.43
CA LEU A 507 -4.31 -27.46 23.24
C LEU A 507 -4.80 -28.89 23.05
N PHE A 508 -5.31 -29.19 21.85
CA PHE A 508 -5.78 -30.51 21.43
C PHE A 508 -5.04 -30.92 20.15
N GLY A 509 -4.14 -31.90 20.22
CA GLY A 509 -3.40 -32.40 19.06
C GLY A 509 -4.33 -33.09 18.05
N GLY A 510 -4.96 -34.19 18.47
CA GLY A 510 -5.89 -34.94 17.66
C GLY A 510 -5.32 -36.29 17.23
N ASN A 511 -5.25 -36.53 15.93
CA ASN A 511 -4.77 -37.76 15.32
C ASN A 511 -3.41 -37.53 14.65
N GLY A 512 -2.33 -38.04 15.21
CA GLY A 512 -1.00 -37.99 14.61
C GLY A 512 0.08 -37.88 15.68
N ALA A 513 1.31 -37.58 15.29
CA ALA A 513 2.38 -37.36 16.26
C ALA A 513 2.50 -35.86 16.52
N ASP A 514 1.80 -35.36 17.53
CA ASP A 514 1.64 -33.93 17.75
C ASP A 514 2.71 -33.36 18.68
N ARG A 515 3.03 -32.09 18.53
CA ARG A 515 3.85 -31.32 19.48
C ARG A 515 2.99 -30.25 20.14
N LEU A 516 2.83 -30.33 21.45
CA LEU A 516 2.05 -29.39 22.25
C LEU A 516 2.96 -28.64 23.22
N ASP A 517 2.91 -27.33 23.17
CA ASP A 517 3.71 -26.42 23.99
C ASP A 517 2.78 -25.33 24.54
N GLY A 518 2.35 -25.47 25.80
CA GLY A 518 1.44 -24.51 26.44
C GLY A 518 2.06 -23.13 26.57
N GLY A 519 3.36 -23.08 26.92
CA GLY A 519 4.08 -21.83 27.11
C GLY A 519 4.00 -21.34 28.55
N ALA A 520 3.48 -20.14 28.75
CA ALA A 520 3.40 -19.47 30.03
C ALA A 520 1.95 -19.31 30.47
N GLY A 521 1.59 -19.97 31.57
CA GLY A 521 0.30 -19.79 32.22
C GLY A 521 -0.15 -21.08 32.89
N ASN A 522 -1.42 -21.44 32.81
CA ASN A 522 -1.89 -22.70 33.38
C ASN A 522 -2.63 -23.46 32.30
N ASP A 523 -1.88 -24.29 31.58
CA ASP A 523 -2.34 -24.82 30.32
C ASP A 523 -2.95 -26.21 30.45
N GLN A 524 -3.82 -26.54 29.53
CA GLN A 524 -4.42 -27.86 29.40
C GLN A 524 -4.04 -28.46 28.06
N MET A 525 -3.37 -29.60 28.06
CA MET A 525 -2.88 -30.25 26.86
C MET A 525 -3.45 -31.67 26.74
N THR A 526 -3.96 -32.01 25.57
CA THR A 526 -4.37 -33.37 25.18
C THR A 526 -3.75 -33.69 23.82
N GLY A 527 -2.85 -34.67 23.77
CA GLY A 527 -2.21 -35.11 22.53
C GLY A 527 -3.21 -35.82 21.63
N GLY A 528 -3.52 -37.07 21.92
CA GLY A 528 -4.65 -37.78 21.33
C GLY A 528 -4.27 -39.18 20.88
N LEU A 529 -4.43 -39.46 19.59
CA LEU A 529 -3.94 -40.70 18.98
C LEU A 529 -2.59 -40.45 18.33
N GLY A 530 -1.60 -41.28 18.64
CA GLY A 530 -0.27 -41.22 18.02
C GLY A 530 0.79 -40.99 19.09
N ALA A 531 1.99 -40.62 18.67
CA ALA A 531 3.13 -40.46 19.58
C ALA A 531 3.39 -38.97 19.79
N ASP A 532 2.86 -38.45 20.89
CA ASP A 532 2.78 -37.00 21.12
C ASP A 532 3.95 -36.50 21.95
N VAL A 533 4.32 -35.23 21.77
CA VAL A 533 5.37 -34.54 22.51
C VAL A 533 4.75 -33.40 23.30
N PHE A 534 4.64 -33.56 24.61
CA PHE A 534 4.22 -32.52 25.53
C PHE A 534 5.43 -31.74 26.04
N VAL A 535 5.38 -30.42 25.96
CA VAL A 535 6.45 -29.54 26.43
C VAL A 535 5.94 -28.80 27.64
N TYR A 536 6.65 -28.98 28.75
CA TYR A 536 6.43 -28.27 29.98
C TYR A 536 7.55 -27.26 30.23
N ALA A 537 7.16 -26.00 30.41
CA ALA A 537 8.03 -24.90 30.77
C ALA A 537 7.58 -24.30 32.12
N LEU A 538 6.85 -23.19 32.13
CA LEU A 538 6.49 -22.44 33.34
C LEU A 538 5.00 -22.50 33.63
N GLY A 539 4.64 -22.32 34.91
CA GLY A 539 3.24 -22.27 35.33
C GLY A 539 2.65 -23.61 35.77
N SER A 540 1.32 -23.69 35.87
CA SER A 540 0.60 -24.86 36.42
C SER A 540 -0.20 -25.63 35.37
N ASP A 541 0.47 -26.51 34.65
CA ASP A 541 -0.11 -27.20 33.50
C ASP A 541 -0.72 -28.55 33.86
N THR A 542 -1.68 -28.99 33.04
CA THR A 542 -2.32 -30.30 33.12
C THR A 542 -2.28 -31.01 31.77
N ILE A 543 -1.66 -32.18 31.74
CA ILE A 543 -1.67 -33.09 30.60
C ILE A 543 -2.74 -34.14 30.83
N PHE A 544 -3.58 -34.35 29.81
CA PHE A 544 -4.60 -35.39 29.78
C PHE A 544 -4.25 -36.46 28.74
N GLY A 545 -4.58 -37.72 29.07
CA GLY A 545 -4.54 -38.82 28.10
C GLY A 545 -3.14 -39.33 27.74
N PHE A 546 -2.11 -38.98 28.53
CA PHE A 546 -0.73 -39.43 28.31
C PHE A 546 -0.64 -40.97 28.19
N GLN A 547 0.01 -41.44 27.13
CA GLN A 547 0.18 -42.84 26.77
C GLN A 547 1.63 -43.28 27.02
N ASN A 548 1.81 -44.21 27.96
CA ASN A 548 3.12 -44.76 28.28
C ASN A 548 3.78 -45.47 27.09
N ASP A 549 5.10 -45.33 26.94
CA ASP A 549 5.92 -45.88 25.85
C ASP A 549 5.51 -45.38 24.44
N VAL A 550 4.66 -44.36 24.37
CA VAL A 550 4.13 -43.79 23.14
C VAL A 550 4.39 -42.29 23.11
N ASP A 551 3.99 -41.58 24.15
CA ASP A 551 4.17 -40.14 24.28
C ASP A 551 5.52 -39.78 24.90
N THR A 552 5.98 -38.56 24.67
CA THR A 552 7.19 -37.99 25.25
C THR A 552 6.83 -36.76 26.08
N LEU A 553 7.34 -36.71 27.31
CA LEU A 553 7.29 -35.53 28.16
C LEU A 553 8.65 -34.80 28.10
N ARG A 554 8.64 -33.56 27.59
CA ARG A 554 9.80 -32.68 27.56
C ARG A 554 9.70 -31.64 28.66
N VAL A 555 10.74 -31.53 29.49
CA VAL A 555 10.80 -30.57 30.60
C VAL A 555 12.07 -29.74 30.51
N GLU A 556 11.96 -28.41 30.64
CA GLU A 556 13.12 -27.52 30.67
C GLU A 556 14.05 -27.86 31.85
N ALA A 557 15.32 -28.14 31.58
CA ALA A 557 16.28 -28.56 32.60
C ALA A 557 16.56 -27.47 33.65
N ASP A 558 16.41 -26.20 33.27
CA ASP A 558 16.64 -25.05 34.16
C ASP A 558 15.63 -25.00 35.33
N LEU A 559 14.45 -25.60 35.19
CA LEU A 559 13.46 -25.74 36.28
C LEU A 559 13.95 -26.67 37.39
N LEU A 560 14.82 -27.62 37.06
CA LEU A 560 15.41 -28.59 37.98
C LEU A 560 16.76 -28.10 38.54
N GLY A 561 17.38 -27.12 37.89
CA GLY A 561 18.69 -26.58 38.25
C GLY A 561 19.86 -27.47 37.85
N ALA A 562 21.05 -27.15 38.38
CA ALA A 562 22.28 -27.87 38.03
C ALA A 562 22.22 -29.36 38.43
N GLY A 563 22.42 -30.25 37.45
CA GLY A 563 22.39 -31.70 37.66
C GLY A 563 21.04 -32.36 37.38
N ALA A 564 20.18 -31.72 36.58
CA ALA A 564 18.92 -32.28 36.09
C ALA A 564 19.11 -33.73 35.56
N SER A 565 18.41 -34.67 36.20
CA SER A 565 18.38 -36.09 35.88
C SER A 565 17.01 -36.70 36.19
N TRP A 566 16.81 -37.96 35.79
CA TRP A 566 15.65 -38.75 36.17
C TRP A 566 15.41 -38.74 37.69
N GLU A 567 16.46 -38.93 38.48
CA GLU A 567 16.36 -38.95 39.95
C GLU A 567 15.92 -37.61 40.53
N THR A 568 16.36 -36.49 39.95
CA THR A 568 15.91 -35.16 40.40
C THR A 568 14.46 -34.88 40.02
N PHE A 569 14.02 -35.35 38.86
CA PHE A 569 12.65 -35.15 38.37
C PHE A 569 11.65 -36.02 39.13
N SER A 570 11.91 -37.32 39.23
CA SER A 570 11.04 -38.29 39.93
C SER A 570 10.88 -37.98 41.42
N ALA A 571 11.87 -37.34 42.05
CA ALA A 571 11.77 -36.89 43.44
C ALA A 571 10.72 -35.78 43.67
N LEU A 572 10.25 -35.10 42.63
CA LEU A 572 9.20 -34.08 42.71
C LEU A 572 7.78 -34.66 42.68
N ALA A 573 7.63 -35.95 42.35
CA ALA A 573 6.34 -36.58 42.13
C ALA A 573 5.54 -36.79 43.43
N ASP A 574 4.30 -36.33 43.43
CA ASP A 574 3.22 -36.68 44.35
C ASP A 574 2.23 -37.58 43.60
N GLU A 575 2.39 -38.90 43.73
CA GLU A 575 1.52 -39.91 43.12
C GLU A 575 0.15 -39.94 43.81
N ARG A 576 -0.91 -39.82 43.02
CA ARG A 576 -2.31 -39.80 43.46
C ARG A 576 -3.08 -40.94 42.83
N ALA A 577 -4.35 -41.07 43.24
CA ALA A 577 -5.21 -42.16 42.77
C ALA A 577 -5.48 -42.13 41.25
N ASP A 578 -5.36 -40.97 40.61
CA ASP A 578 -5.72 -40.73 39.22
C ASP A 578 -4.73 -39.83 38.46
N SER A 579 -3.61 -39.47 39.08
CA SER A 579 -2.68 -38.48 38.54
C SER A 579 -1.33 -38.54 39.23
N ILE A 580 -0.32 -37.94 38.61
CA ILE A 580 0.93 -37.56 39.26
C ILE A 580 1.04 -36.04 39.22
N VAL A 581 1.45 -35.46 40.35
CA VAL A 581 1.71 -34.02 40.46
C VAL A 581 3.18 -33.77 40.71
N PHE A 582 3.85 -33.05 39.81
CA PHE A 582 5.21 -32.56 39.99
C PHE A 582 5.18 -31.11 40.45
N ASN A 583 5.91 -30.77 41.51
CA ASN A 583 5.99 -29.41 42.03
C ASN A 583 7.43 -28.88 41.93
N PHE A 584 7.63 -27.89 41.05
CA PHE A 584 8.94 -27.28 40.80
C PHE A 584 9.20 -26.05 41.67
N GLY A 585 8.24 -25.70 42.55
CA GLY A 585 8.31 -24.50 43.38
C GLY A 585 7.89 -23.23 42.64
N SER A 586 7.81 -22.11 43.36
CA SER A 586 7.48 -20.78 42.80
C SER A 586 6.14 -20.69 42.02
N GLY A 587 5.23 -21.64 42.25
CA GLY A 587 3.95 -21.74 41.53
C GLY A 587 3.97 -22.67 40.31
N ASN A 588 5.14 -23.15 39.91
CA ASN A 588 5.32 -24.07 38.79
C ASN A 588 4.92 -25.50 39.19
N ARG A 589 3.97 -26.06 38.46
CA ARG A 589 3.40 -27.39 38.71
C ARG A 589 3.07 -28.07 37.39
N LEU A 590 3.32 -29.37 37.31
CA LEU A 590 2.82 -30.20 36.21
C LEU A 590 1.91 -31.29 36.78
N VAL A 591 0.74 -31.47 36.18
CA VAL A 591 -0.17 -32.57 36.50
C VAL A 591 -0.28 -33.48 35.29
N VAL A 592 0.05 -34.76 35.46
CA VAL A 592 -0.15 -35.77 34.42
C VAL A 592 -1.33 -36.65 34.85
N MET A 593 -2.48 -36.46 34.20
CA MET A 593 -3.71 -37.18 34.51
C MET A 593 -3.70 -38.59 33.90
N GLY A 594 -4.20 -39.58 34.64
CA GLY A 594 -4.31 -40.97 34.21
C GLY A 594 -3.06 -41.82 34.45
N VAL A 595 -1.92 -41.20 34.74
CA VAL A 595 -0.69 -41.89 35.18
C VAL A 595 -0.66 -41.89 36.71
N THR A 596 -0.26 -43.01 37.33
CA THR A 596 -0.30 -43.17 38.81
C THR A 596 0.98 -43.74 39.42
N ASP A 597 1.95 -44.16 38.60
CA ASP A 597 3.28 -44.63 39.01
C ASP A 597 4.31 -43.82 38.21
N VAL A 598 5.15 -43.05 38.89
CA VAL A 598 6.12 -42.17 38.23
C VAL A 598 7.13 -42.97 37.41
N ALA A 599 7.46 -44.20 37.83
CA ALA A 599 8.50 -45.00 37.18
C ALA A 599 8.25 -45.28 35.70
N VAL A 600 6.98 -45.22 35.27
CA VAL A 600 6.61 -45.45 33.87
C VAL A 600 7.09 -44.33 32.96
N LEU A 601 7.31 -43.12 33.47
CA LEU A 601 7.77 -41.97 32.70
C LEU A 601 9.30 -41.97 32.45
N GLU A 602 10.07 -42.92 32.98
CA GLU A 602 11.54 -42.89 32.93
C GLU A 602 12.09 -42.89 31.50
N ASN A 603 11.46 -43.66 30.61
CA ASN A 603 11.84 -43.77 29.20
C ASN A 603 11.12 -42.78 28.28
N ASP A 604 10.12 -42.07 28.79
CA ASP A 604 9.33 -41.08 28.06
C ASP A 604 9.76 -39.65 28.40
N LEU A 605 10.64 -39.46 29.39
CA LEU A 605 11.16 -38.15 29.80
C LEU A 605 12.36 -37.70 28.98
N VAL A 606 12.30 -36.46 28.49
CA VAL A 606 13.45 -35.75 27.90
C VAL A 606 13.66 -34.43 28.65
N LEU A 607 14.84 -34.28 29.24
CA LEU A 607 15.30 -33.02 29.83
C LEU A 607 16.13 -32.27 28.79
N PHE A 608 15.81 -31.00 28.54
CA PHE A 608 16.44 -30.21 27.47
C PHE A 608 16.89 -28.82 27.90
#